data_AF-A0A1H7YVP2-F1
#
_entry.id   AF-A0A1H7YVP2-F1
#
_cell.length_a   1.000
_cell.length_b   1.000
_cell.length_c   1.000
_cell.angle_alpha   90.00
_cell.angle_beta   90.00
_cell.angle_gamma   90.00
#
_symmetry.space_group_name_H-M   'P 1'
#
loop_
_entity.id
_entity.type
_entity.pdbx_description
1 polymer ?
#
loop_
_entity_poly.entity_id
_entity_poly.type
_entity_poly.pdbx_seq_one_letter_code
_entity_poly.pdbx_strand_id
1 'polypeptide(L)'
;MDKHYGEIIERTIRRNGYSISELARLTKVNRRSIYNWFNQPKFKPDIIFKIGCALKHDFSVEFPELFSTEDFQRAFANSKLINTEILVEEIEKINYWKDKYIGLLEEYNHMLSLRSINKLSLLVPSN
;
A
#
# COMPACT_ATOMS: atom_id res chain seq x y z
N MET A 1 -2.60 22.76 -31.80
CA MET A 1 -1.42 22.07 -31.24
C MET A 1 -1.89 20.74 -30.69
N ASP A 2 -1.31 19.65 -31.13
CA ASP A 2 -1.65 18.33 -30.60
C ASP A 2 -1.11 18.22 -29.17
N LYS A 3 -1.97 17.86 -28.21
CA LYS A 3 -1.54 17.59 -26.84
C LYS A 3 -0.64 16.35 -26.85
N HIS A 4 0.55 16.46 -26.26
CA HIS A 4 1.43 15.33 -26.04
C HIS A 4 1.10 14.65 -24.70
N TYR A 5 0.45 13.49 -24.75
CA TYR A 5 -0.13 12.86 -23.55
C TYR A 5 0.97 12.40 -22.57
N GLY A 6 2.07 11.84 -23.07
CA GLY A 6 3.19 11.39 -22.24
C GLY A 6 3.81 12.51 -21.40
N GLU A 7 4.17 13.63 -22.02
CA GLU A 7 4.67 14.84 -21.33
C GLU A 7 3.71 15.38 -20.27
N ILE A 8 2.39 15.37 -20.51
CA ILE A 8 1.40 15.81 -19.53
C ILE A 8 1.45 14.89 -18.30
N ILE A 9 1.42 13.59 -18.51
CA ILE A 9 1.49 12.59 -17.43
C ILE A 9 2.80 12.71 -16.65
N GLU A 10 3.93 12.85 -17.34
CA GLU A 10 5.23 13.03 -16.70
C GLU A 10 5.24 14.28 -15.81
N ARG A 11 4.71 15.39 -16.34
CA ARG A 11 4.63 16.66 -15.61
C ARG A 11 3.77 16.52 -14.36
N THR A 12 2.62 15.86 -14.45
CA THR A 12 1.75 15.60 -13.29
C THR A 12 2.47 14.74 -12.25
N ILE A 13 3.14 13.65 -12.68
CA ILE A 13 3.93 12.78 -11.81
C ILE A 13 5.01 13.54 -11.07
N ARG A 14 5.79 14.36 -11.78
CA ARG A 14 6.90 15.11 -11.20
C ARG A 14 6.43 16.24 -10.28
N ARG A 15 5.36 16.96 -10.64
CA ARG A 15 4.83 18.06 -9.82
C ARG A 15 4.24 17.58 -8.50
N ASN A 16 3.55 16.44 -8.52
CA ASN A 16 2.91 15.90 -7.32
C ASN A 16 3.85 14.98 -6.51
N GLY A 17 5.10 14.80 -6.96
CA GLY A 17 6.10 13.99 -6.26
C GLY A 17 5.79 12.48 -6.25
N TYR A 18 5.03 11.97 -7.23
CA TYR A 18 4.67 10.56 -7.27
C TYR A 18 5.88 9.68 -7.60
N SER A 19 6.00 8.54 -6.90
CA SER A 19 7.08 7.58 -7.13
C SER A 19 6.82 6.77 -8.39
N ILE A 20 7.75 6.86 -9.36
CA ILE A 20 7.73 6.04 -10.59
C ILE A 20 7.82 4.55 -10.26
N SER A 21 8.58 4.18 -9.22
CA SER A 21 8.68 2.80 -8.76
C SER A 21 7.34 2.28 -8.25
N GLU A 22 6.59 3.14 -7.55
CA GLU A 22 5.27 2.78 -7.04
C GLU A 22 4.22 2.71 -8.16
N LEU A 23 4.25 3.67 -9.09
CA LEU A 23 3.40 3.63 -10.27
C LEU A 23 3.62 2.34 -11.08
N ALA A 24 4.87 1.95 -11.31
CA ALA A 24 5.22 0.70 -11.99
C ALA A 24 4.65 -0.53 -11.26
N ARG A 25 4.74 -0.57 -9.92
CA ARG A 25 4.19 -1.64 -9.08
C ARG A 25 2.67 -1.73 -9.21
N LEU A 26 1.97 -0.60 -9.08
CA LEU A 26 0.50 -0.53 -9.11
C LEU A 26 -0.08 -0.82 -10.49
N THR A 27 0.61 -0.39 -11.55
CA THR A 27 0.19 -0.62 -12.95
C THR A 27 0.68 -1.95 -13.52
N LYS A 28 1.44 -2.74 -12.74
CA LYS A 28 2.03 -4.03 -13.12
C LYS A 28 2.88 -3.96 -14.41
N VAL A 29 3.63 -2.88 -14.59
CA VAL A 29 4.59 -2.73 -15.69
C VAL A 29 5.98 -2.41 -15.13
N ASN A 30 7.01 -2.63 -15.94
CA ASN A 30 8.37 -2.26 -15.52
C ASN A 30 8.59 -0.73 -15.64
N ARG A 31 9.56 -0.21 -14.88
CA ARG A 31 9.89 1.23 -14.87
C ARG A 31 10.31 1.76 -16.26
N ARG A 32 10.99 0.93 -17.08
CA ARG A 32 11.38 1.32 -18.44
C ARG A 32 10.14 1.61 -19.31
N SER A 33 9.08 0.83 -19.18
CA SER A 33 7.81 1.08 -19.86
C SER A 33 7.20 2.42 -19.45
N ILE A 34 7.24 2.77 -18.16
CA ILE A 34 6.77 4.07 -17.69
C ILE A 34 7.57 5.22 -18.33
N TYR A 35 8.90 5.12 -18.39
CA TYR A 35 9.71 6.15 -19.06
C TYR A 35 9.43 6.24 -20.55
N ASN A 36 9.28 5.09 -21.23
CA ASN A 36 8.91 5.06 -22.63
C ASN A 36 7.56 5.72 -22.87
N TRP A 37 6.65 5.64 -21.91
CA TRP A 37 5.35 6.28 -22.01
C TRP A 37 5.44 7.80 -22.05
N PHE A 38 6.37 8.41 -21.32
CA PHE A 38 6.51 9.87 -21.32
C PHE A 38 6.84 10.45 -22.70
N ASN A 39 7.49 9.66 -23.56
CA ASN A 39 7.82 10.06 -24.94
C ASN A 39 6.71 9.77 -25.95
N GLN A 40 5.56 9.21 -25.55
CA GLN A 40 4.48 8.90 -26.49
C GLN A 40 3.49 10.07 -26.60
N PRO A 41 3.25 10.58 -27.83
CA PRO A 41 2.38 11.73 -28.04
C PRO A 41 0.92 11.41 -27.79
N LYS A 42 0.51 10.15 -28.00
CA LYS A 42 -0.85 9.66 -27.77
C LYS A 42 -0.83 8.38 -26.96
N PHE A 43 -1.80 8.25 -26.06
CA PHE A 43 -2.07 7.05 -25.28
C PHE A 43 -3.46 6.51 -25.54
N LYS A 44 -3.62 5.21 -25.31
CA LYS A 44 -4.94 4.63 -25.12
C LYS A 44 -5.54 5.19 -23.82
N PRO A 45 -6.80 5.68 -23.83
CA PRO A 45 -7.46 6.19 -22.63
C PRO A 45 -7.39 5.23 -21.45
N ASP A 46 -7.54 3.93 -21.68
CA ASP A 46 -7.45 2.89 -20.64
C ASP A 46 -6.14 2.92 -19.82
N ILE A 47 -5.02 3.26 -20.47
CA ILE A 47 -3.71 3.34 -19.80
C ILE A 47 -3.67 4.58 -18.91
N ILE A 48 -4.15 5.73 -19.42
CA ILE A 48 -4.20 6.99 -18.65
C ILE A 48 -5.12 6.83 -17.45
N PHE A 49 -6.28 6.19 -17.63
CA PHE A 49 -7.21 5.91 -16.54
C PHE A 49 -6.58 5.02 -15.47
N LYS A 50 -5.88 3.95 -15.85
CA LYS A 50 -5.14 3.09 -14.90
C LYS A 50 -4.08 3.87 -14.12
N ILE A 51 -3.35 4.77 -14.79
CA ILE A 51 -2.36 5.63 -14.14
C ILE A 51 -3.05 6.58 -13.15
N GLY A 52 -4.16 7.21 -13.53
CA GLY A 52 -4.95 8.08 -12.64
C GLY A 52 -5.45 7.35 -11.41
N CYS A 53 -5.99 6.14 -11.57
CA CYS A 53 -6.38 5.27 -10.46
C CYS A 53 -5.20 4.90 -9.54
N ALA A 54 -4.04 4.55 -10.11
CA ALA A 54 -2.85 4.22 -9.33
C ALA A 54 -2.31 5.42 -8.53
N LEU A 55 -2.39 6.63 -9.10
CA LEU A 55 -1.91 7.87 -8.49
C LEU A 55 -2.97 8.56 -7.61
N LYS A 56 -4.21 8.08 -7.64
CA LYS A 56 -5.39 8.80 -7.11
C LYS A 56 -5.49 10.22 -7.65
N HIS A 57 -5.15 10.40 -8.93
CA HIS A 57 -5.18 11.67 -9.64
C HIS A 57 -6.29 11.63 -10.70
N ASP A 58 -7.12 12.67 -10.72
CA ASP A 58 -8.18 12.83 -11.71
C ASP A 58 -7.62 13.51 -12.97
N PHE A 59 -7.48 12.73 -14.04
CA PHE A 59 -6.96 13.19 -15.33
C PHE A 59 -8.03 13.82 -16.25
N SER A 60 -9.29 13.93 -15.81
CA SER A 60 -10.33 14.63 -16.58
C SER A 60 -10.06 16.12 -16.74
N VAL A 61 -9.25 16.71 -15.86
CA VAL A 61 -8.84 18.11 -15.95
C VAL A 61 -7.87 18.32 -17.12
N GLU A 62 -6.89 17.44 -17.28
CA GLU A 62 -5.91 17.52 -18.36
C GLU A 62 -6.41 16.93 -19.67
N PHE A 63 -7.31 15.94 -19.61
CA PHE A 63 -7.89 15.22 -20.75
C PHE A 63 -9.43 15.21 -20.70
N PRO A 64 -10.10 16.39 -20.72
CA PRO A 64 -11.57 16.47 -20.71
C PRO A 64 -12.20 15.84 -21.96
N GLU A 65 -11.43 15.68 -23.04
CA GLU A 65 -11.85 14.99 -24.25
C GLU A 65 -11.88 13.45 -24.12
N LEU A 66 -11.26 12.88 -23.08
CA LEU A 66 -11.17 11.44 -22.86
C LEU A 66 -11.96 10.96 -21.65
N PHE A 67 -12.10 11.80 -20.62
CA PHE A 67 -12.67 11.41 -19.33
C PHE A 67 -13.56 12.50 -18.76
N SER A 68 -14.53 12.07 -17.97
CA SER A 68 -15.30 12.92 -17.08
C SER A 68 -14.79 12.78 -15.63
N THR A 69 -15.04 13.79 -14.80
CA THR A 69 -14.74 13.73 -13.37
C THR A 69 -15.46 12.55 -12.68
N GLU A 70 -16.65 12.18 -13.18
CA GLU A 70 -17.44 11.07 -12.64
C GLU A 70 -16.72 9.71 -12.79
N ASP A 71 -15.97 9.52 -13.88
CA ASP A 71 -15.23 8.28 -14.14
C ASP A 71 -14.22 7.99 -13.03
N PHE A 72 -13.48 9.02 -12.60
CA PHE A 72 -12.47 8.90 -11.55
C PHE A 72 -13.09 8.87 -10.16
N GLN A 73 -14.17 9.63 -9.90
CA GLN A 73 -14.86 9.60 -8.62
C GLN A 73 -15.37 8.19 -8.27
N ARG A 74 -15.98 7.50 -9.23
CA ARG A 74 -16.45 6.11 -9.03
C ARG A 74 -15.28 5.16 -8.75
N ALA A 75 -14.19 5.29 -9.49
CA ALA A 75 -13.00 4.46 -9.29
C ALA A 75 -12.37 4.67 -7.91
N PHE A 76 -12.26 5.92 -7.46
CA PHE A 76 -11.70 6.24 -6.15
C PHE A 76 -12.59 5.75 -5.01
N ALA A 77 -13.92 5.87 -5.14
CA ALA A 77 -14.87 5.34 -4.16
C ALA A 77 -14.71 3.82 -3.98
N ASN A 78 -14.66 3.07 -5.08
CA ASN A 78 -14.45 1.61 -5.04
C ASN A 78 -13.09 1.25 -4.44
N SER A 79 -12.02 2.00 -4.78
CA SER A 79 -10.69 1.78 -4.21
C SER A 79 -10.68 1.97 -2.69
N LYS A 80 -11.48 2.90 -2.15
CA LYS A 80 -11.56 3.17 -0.71
C LYS A 80 -12.19 1.99 0.03
N LEU A 81 -13.20 1.36 -0.57
CA LEU A 81 -13.84 0.16 -0.02
C LEU A 81 -12.85 -1.01 0.03
N ILE A 82 -12.16 -1.30 -1.08
CA ILE A 82 -11.16 -2.39 -1.16
C ILE A 82 -9.99 -2.16 -0.18
N ASN A 83 -9.48 -0.93 -0.07
CA ASN A 83 -8.41 -0.62 0.88
C ASN A 83 -8.86 -0.79 2.33
N THR A 84 -10.16 -0.63 2.63
CA THR A 84 -10.68 -0.82 3.98
C THR A 84 -10.71 -2.31 4.34
N GLU A 85 -11.14 -3.17 3.43
CA GLU A 85 -11.09 -4.63 3.62
C GLU A 85 -9.66 -5.15 3.82
N ILE A 86 -8.73 -4.74 2.95
CA ILE A 86 -7.31 -5.14 3.06
C ILE A 86 -6.70 -4.68 4.39
N LEU A 87 -7.03 -3.46 4.83
CA LEU A 87 -6.55 -2.93 6.10
C LEU A 87 -7.08 -3.73 7.29
N VAL A 88 -8.35 -4.17 7.25
CA VAL A 88 -8.94 -5.03 8.29
C VAL A 88 -8.22 -6.38 8.34
N GLU A 89 -7.99 -7.03 7.21
CA GLU A 89 -7.24 -8.28 7.13
C GLU A 89 -5.80 -8.14 7.67
N GLU A 90 -5.12 -7.03 7.35
CA GLU A 90 -3.78 -6.74 7.88
C GLU A 90 -3.79 -6.54 9.39
N ILE A 91 -4.78 -5.82 9.94
CA ILE A 91 -4.94 -5.61 11.38
C ILE A 91 -5.20 -6.94 12.10
N GLU A 92 -6.07 -7.79 11.57
CA GLU A 92 -6.34 -9.12 12.13
C GLU A 92 -5.08 -9.99 12.15
N LYS A 93 -4.31 -9.97 11.07
CA LYS A 93 -3.03 -10.69 11.00
C LYS A 93 -2.00 -10.15 12.00
N ILE A 94 -1.90 -8.84 12.17
CA ILE A 94 -1.02 -8.22 13.17
C ILE A 94 -1.43 -8.64 14.58
N ASN A 95 -2.73 -8.58 14.89
CA ASN A 95 -3.24 -8.98 16.19
C ASN A 95 -2.95 -10.46 16.49
N TYR A 96 -3.14 -11.35 15.51
CA TYR A 96 -2.82 -12.76 15.65
C TYR A 96 -1.35 -12.98 16.08
N TRP A 97 -0.40 -12.33 15.40
CA TRP A 97 1.02 -12.47 15.73
C TRP A 97 1.39 -11.81 17.05
N LYS A 98 0.74 -10.68 17.38
CA LYS A 98 0.90 -10.00 18.67
C LYS A 98 0.47 -10.93 19.82
N ASP A 99 -0.68 -11.58 19.71
CA ASP A 99 -1.19 -12.47 20.75
C ASP A 99 -0.31 -13.71 20.90
N LYS A 100 0.19 -14.26 19.78
CA LYS A 100 1.20 -15.34 19.80
C LYS A 100 2.48 -14.93 20.54
N TYR A 101 2.97 -13.71 20.29
CA TYR A 101 4.17 -13.19 20.94
C TYR A 101 3.95 -12.97 22.45
N ILE A 102 2.79 -12.42 22.83
CA ILE A 102 2.40 -12.25 24.23
C ILE A 102 2.36 -13.61 24.94
N GLY A 103 1.70 -14.61 24.36
CA GLY A 103 1.62 -15.94 24.95
C GLY A 103 2.99 -16.59 25.16
N LEU A 104 3.91 -16.40 24.21
CA LEU A 104 5.29 -16.89 24.36
C LEU A 104 6.02 -16.20 25.52
N LEU A 105 5.86 -14.88 25.66
CA LEU A 105 6.46 -14.12 26.77
C LEU A 105 5.87 -14.53 28.12
N GLU A 106 4.56 -14.76 28.19
CA GLU A 106 3.87 -15.23 29.39
C GLU A 106 4.36 -16.62 29.81
N GLU A 107 4.46 -17.55 28.87
CA GLU A 107 4.97 -18.91 29.13
C GLU A 107 6.45 -18.87 29.59
N TYR A 108 7.27 -18.04 28.93
CA TYR A 108 8.66 -17.84 29.34
C TYR A 108 8.77 -17.28 30.77
N ASN A 109 8.00 -16.24 31.08
CA ASN A 109 7.97 -15.64 32.41
C ASN A 109 7.46 -16.62 33.47
N HIS A 110 6.46 -17.45 33.13
CA HIS A 110 5.97 -18.51 34.00
C HIS A 110 7.09 -19.50 34.35
N MET A 111 7.84 -19.99 33.35
CA MET A 111 8.95 -20.92 33.56
C MET A 111 10.09 -20.29 34.40
N LEU A 112 10.39 -19.00 34.18
CA LEU A 112 11.35 -18.28 35.02
C LEU A 112 10.88 -18.18 36.48
N SER A 113 9.61 -17.88 36.71
CA SER A 113 9.03 -17.80 38.05
C SER A 113 9.10 -19.15 38.79
N LEU A 114 8.79 -20.26 38.11
CA LEU A 114 8.86 -21.61 38.68
C LEU A 114 10.30 -21.98 39.05
N ARG A 115 11.27 -21.60 38.22
CA ARG A 115 12.69 -21.83 38.50
C ARG A 115 13.18 -21.00 39.68
N SER A 116 12.69 -19.77 39.83
CA SER A 116 12.96 -18.92 41.00
C SER A 116 12.41 -19.53 42.29
N ILE A 117 11.17 -20.04 42.26
CA ILE A 117 10.49 -20.65 43.41
C ILE A 117 11.19 -21.94 43.85
N ASN A 118 11.55 -22.83 42.91
CA ASN A 118 12.29 -24.06 43.21
C ASN A 118 13.67 -23.82 43.82
N LYS A 119 14.29 -22.66 43.55
CA LYS A 119 15.58 -22.30 44.15
C LYS A 119 15.44 -21.88 45.62
N LEU A 120 14.29 -21.32 46.01
CA LEU A 120 13.99 -20.95 47.40
C LEU A 120 13.60 -22.15 48.27
N SER A 121 12.87 -23.13 47.72
CA SER A 121 12.46 -24.33 48.49
C SER A 121 13.64 -25.24 48.87
N LEU A 122 14.75 -25.20 48.13
CA LEU A 122 15.98 -25.94 48.44
C LEU A 122 16.85 -25.27 49.52
N LEU A 123 16.51 -24.06 49.98
CA LEU A 123 17.30 -23.29 50.95
C LEU A 123 16.71 -23.28 52.37
N VAL A 124 15.56 -23.94 52.60
CA VAL A 124 14.97 -24.08 53.93
C VAL A 124 15.29 -25.49 54.47
N PRO A 125 16.19 -25.65 55.44
CA PRO A 125 16.42 -26.95 56.06
C PRO A 125 15.22 -27.32 56.93
N SER A 126 14.77 -28.57 56.79
CA SER A 126 13.73 -29.17 57.63
C SER A 126 14.19 -29.17 59.09
N ASN A 127 13.47 -28.45 59.95
CA ASN A 127 13.54 -28.59 61.41
C ASN A 127 12.65 -29.74 61.87
#